data_AF-A0A2R6FZ26-F1
#
_entry.id   AF-A0A2R6FZ26-F1
#
_cell.length_a   1.000
_cell.length_b   1.000
_cell.length_c   1.000
_cell.angle_alpha   90.00
_cell.angle_beta   90.00
_cell.angle_gamma   90.00
#
_symmetry.space_group_name_H-M   'P 1'
#
loop_
_entity.id
_entity.type
_entity.pdbx_description
1 polymer ?
#
loop_
_entity_poly.entity_id
_entity_poly.type
_entity_poly.pdbx_seq_one_letter_code
_entity_poly.pdbx_strand_id
1 'polypeptide(L)' 'MSCGHYEQTVENALHDVDGASDARADREAETATVEGDPDTTELVEAIEDAGYTAHA' A
#
# COMPACT_ATOMS: atom_id res chain seq x y z
N MET A 1 -19.20 -6.13 -9.09
CA MET A 1 -18.96 -4.83 -8.45
C MET A 1 -17.85 -5.04 -7.43
N SER A 2 -16.60 -4.74 -7.81
CA SER A 2 -15.39 -5.05 -7.04
C SER A 2 -14.42 -3.87 -6.99
N CYS A 3 -14.96 -2.64 -6.90
CA CYS A 3 -14.13 -1.44 -7.10
C CYS A 3 -13.46 -0.90 -5.83
N GLY A 4 -13.95 -1.20 -4.62
CA GLY A 4 -13.37 -0.66 -3.37
C GLY A 4 -12.39 -1.58 -2.65
N HIS A 5 -12.14 -2.79 -3.17
CA HIS A 5 -11.31 -3.77 -2.44
C HIS A 5 -9.81 -3.47 -2.59
N TYR A 6 -9.40 -2.87 -3.71
CA TYR A 6 -8.00 -2.59 -3.99
C TYR A 6 -7.42 -1.58 -3.00
N GLU A 7 -8.08 -0.42 -2.86
CA GLU A 7 -7.62 0.65 -1.98
C GLU A 7 -7.50 0.14 -0.56
N GLN A 8 -8.56 -0.50 -0.05
CA GLN A 8 -8.56 -1.06 1.29
C GLN A 8 -7.53 -2.18 1.49
N THR A 9 -7.26 -3.01 0.47
CA THR A 9 -6.25 -4.06 0.58
C THR A 9 -4.85 -3.47 0.62
N VAL A 10 -4.55 -2.50 -0.25
CA VAL A 10 -3.24 -1.84 -0.33
C VAL A 10 -2.99 -1.00 0.92
N GLU A 11 -3.98 -0.23 1.39
CA GLU A 11 -3.87 0.54 2.63
C GLU A 11 -3.57 -0.34 3.83
N ASN A 12 -4.28 -1.47 3.97
CA ASN A 12 -4.10 -2.38 5.09
C ASN A 12 -2.72 -3.05 5.03
N ALA A 13 -2.28 -3.49 3.84
CA ALA A 13 -0.95 -4.04 3.64
C ALA A 13 0.16 -3.04 4.00
N LEU A 14 0.02 -1.78 3.60
CA LEU A 14 0.99 -0.72 3.90
C LEU A 14 0.98 -0.31 5.38
N HIS A 15 -0.17 -0.42 6.05
CA HIS A 15 -0.31 -0.10 7.46
C HIS A 15 0.28 -1.18 8.38
N ASP A 16 0.47 -2.40 7.88
CA ASP A 16 1.19 -3.49 8.57
C ASP A 16 2.72 -3.33 8.48
N VAL A 17 3.24 -2.43 7.65
CA VAL A 17 4.68 -2.20 7.49
C VAL A 17 5.24 -1.35 8.64
N ASP A 18 6.34 -1.81 9.24
CA ASP A 18 7.04 -1.08 10.30
C ASP A 18 7.53 0.29 9.79
N GLY A 19 7.25 1.34 10.57
CA GLY A 19 7.60 2.72 10.21
C GLY A 19 6.52 3.47 9.42
N ALA A 20 5.48 2.79 8.94
CA ALA A 20 4.29 3.44 8.39
C ALA A 20 3.42 3.98 9.53
N SER A 21 3.15 5.29 9.51
CA SER A 21 2.25 5.96 10.45
C SER A 21 0.84 6.12 9.89
N ASP A 22 0.72 6.35 8.59
CA ASP A 22 -0.54 6.49 7.87
C ASP A 22 -0.32 5.97 6.44
N ALA A 23 -1.32 5.30 5.85
CA ALA A 23 -1.26 4.83 4.47
C ALA A 23 -2.58 5.13 3.76
N ARG A 24 -2.49 5.66 2.54
CA ARG A 24 -3.62 5.96 1.66
C ARG A 24 -3.35 5.44 0.28
N ALA A 25 -4.26 4.64 -0.27
CA ALA A 25 -4.17 4.14 -1.62
C ALA A 25 -5.21 4.83 -2.48
N ASP A 26 -4.78 5.32 -3.64
CA ASP A 26 -5.63 6.02 -4.58
C ASP A 26 -5.65 5.23 -5.89
N ARG A 27 -6.77 4.53 -6.13
CA ARG A 27 -6.94 3.71 -7.34
C ARG A 27 -7.22 4.55 -8.58
N GLU A 28 -7.76 5.76 -8.43
CA GLU A 28 -7.93 6.67 -9.57
C GLU A 28 -6.58 7.20 -10.05
N ALA A 29 -5.68 7.52 -9.12
CA ALA A 29 -4.32 7.94 -9.42
C ALA A 29 -3.33 6.79 -9.60
N GLU A 30 -3.74 5.54 -9.34
CA GLU A 30 -2.89 4.33 -9.37
C GLU A 30 -1.64 4.47 -8.48
N THR A 31 -1.76 5.18 -7.35
CA THR A 31 -0.64 5.49 -6.45
C THR A 31 -1.01 5.23 -5.00
N ALA A 32 -0.03 4.89 -4.17
CA ALA A 32 -0.19 4.79 -2.73
C ALA A 32 0.77 5.76 -2.05
N THR A 33 0.25 6.50 -1.07
CA THR A 33 1.00 7.45 -0.27
C THR A 33 1.09 6.91 1.15
N VAL A 34 2.30 6.83 1.68
CA VAL A 34 2.56 6.43 3.06
C VAL A 34 3.22 7.59 3.78
N GLU A 35 2.71 7.91 4.96
CA GLU A 35 3.30 8.89 5.87
C GLU A 35 4.13 8.14 6.91
N GLY A 36 5.39 8.52 7.07
CA GLY A 36 6.33 7.88 7.98
C GLY A 36 7.72 7.70 7.37
N ASP A 37 8.52 6.84 7.98
CA ASP A 37 9.82 6.39 7.48
C ASP A 37 9.84 4.84 7.38
N PRO A 38 8.89 4.22 6.66
CA PRO A 38 8.95 2.79 6.40
C PRO A 38 10.05 2.44 5.38
N ASP A 39 10.55 1.20 5.47
CA ASP A 39 11.47 0.69 4.45
C ASP A 39 10.72 0.46 3.12
N THR A 40 11.24 1.07 2.05
CA THR A 40 10.63 0.99 0.71
C THR A 40 10.55 -0.45 0.18
N THR A 41 11.49 -1.30 0.59
CA THR A 41 11.44 -2.74 0.24
C THR A 41 10.26 -3.43 0.92
N GLU A 42 10.02 -3.16 2.21
CA GLU A 42 8.90 -3.74 2.93
C GLU A 42 7.54 -3.27 2.40
N LEU A 43 7.43 -2.00 1.99
CA LEU A 43 6.23 -1.48 1.32
C LEU A 43 5.93 -2.23 0.01
N VAL A 44 6.95 -2.49 -0.81
CA VAL A 44 6.80 -3.21 -2.07
C VAL A 44 6.40 -4.66 -1.79
N GLU A 45 7.08 -5.34 -0.87
CA GLU A 45 6.77 -6.72 -0.48
C GLU A 45 5.33 -6.86 0.05
N ALA A 46 4.86 -5.92 0.87
CA ALA A 46 3.49 -5.92 1.39
C ALA A 46 2.44 -5.80 0.27
N ILE A 47 2.69 -4.95 -0.74
CA ILE A 47 1.81 -4.83 -1.90
C ILE A 47 1.87 -6.09 -2.77
N GLU A 48 3.03 -6.70 -2.93
CA GLU A 48 3.21 -7.97 -3.66
C GLU A 48 2.51 -9.15 -2.98
N ASP A 49 2.55 -9.23 -1.64
CA ASP A 49 1.84 -10.24 -0.86
C ASP A 49 0.31 -10.09 -0.97
N ALA A 50 -0.16 -8.83 -1.08
CA ALA A 50 -1.55 -8.51 -1.42
C ALA A 50 -1.94 -8.88 -2.87
N GLY A 51 -0.98 -9.30 -3.70
CA GLY A 51 -1.20 -9.74 -5.09
C GLY A 51 -1.11 -8.63 -6.12
N TYR A 52 -0.44 -7.52 -5.80
CA TYR A 52 -0.28 -6.36 -6.67
C TYR A 52 1.20 -6.05 -6.89
N THR A 53 1.56 -5.46 -8.03
CA THR A 53 2.95 -5.10 -8.31
C THR A 53 3.19 -3.63 -7.93
N ALA A 54 4.16 -3.37 -7.07
CA ALA A 54 4.57 -2.02 -6.69
C ALA A 54 6.02 -1.72 -7.09
N HIS A 55 6.33 -0.44 -7.23
CA HIS A 55 7.68 0.06 -7.43
C HIS A 55 7.88 1.35 -6.61
N ALA A 56 9.06 1.50 -6.01
CA ALA A 56 9.45 2.65 -5.22
C ALA A 56 10.07 3.77 -6.07
#